data_AF-A0A6P4E1G2-F1
#
_entry.id   AF-A0A6P4E1G2-F1
#
_cell.length_a   1.000
_cell.length_b   1.000
_cell.length_c   1.000
_cell.angle_alpha   90.00
_cell.angle_beta   90.00
_cell.angle_gamma   90.00
#
_symmetry.space_group_name_H-M   'P 1'
#
loop_
_entity.id
_entity.type
_entity.pdbx_description
1 polymer ?
#
loop_
_entity_poly.entity_id
_entity_poly.type
_entity_poly.pdbx_seq_one_letter_code
_entity_poly.pdbx_strand_id
1 'polypeptide(L)'
;MISDYGEIDESDADWLTDAESICQIVTEAMAEKDVVYRFMMQNLLATANFYRASKIDFPLNFEQYLRFRMPFPVTPVFNASKPGYINLLAHTSHPMVSNGYVNPESIQLLLRGNLRDAISQLGVIRCSSGLQYRLSYRSHEIGDQGLVHEILACEKRDFGGMPRVVSFVFLPALQFSFAEHPLPTFVPSGPAWTHCSSGTFYWLALFQVYPQFDRRSFCPYVPRMQGIQGERMIKYRNVLRLLLRIGTANNISDLSDIFVLKGLHFYRLRYNATCDCNLSLATLFIELLMIHKVITYNEALQKFVTFGGQQQHWMSDAVRLDGIAKNVSIFYCINCIPIDHLKHLFGIM
;
A
#
# COMPACT_ATOMS: atom_id res chain seq x y z
N MET A 1 -8.30 -4.40 -31.95
CA MET A 1 -8.53 -5.39 -30.89
C MET A 1 -8.48 -4.66 -29.56
N ILE A 2 -9.63 -4.14 -29.10
CA ILE A 2 -9.81 -3.41 -27.84
C ILE A 2 -11.11 -3.96 -27.24
N SER A 3 -11.10 -5.15 -26.64
CA SER A 3 -12.33 -5.75 -26.08
C SER A 3 -12.21 -6.32 -24.67
N ASP A 4 -11.02 -6.31 -24.05
CA ASP A 4 -10.83 -6.94 -22.73
C ASP A 4 -10.69 -5.93 -21.57
N TYR A 5 -11.19 -4.70 -21.75
CA TYR A 5 -11.20 -3.65 -20.72
C TYR A 5 -12.50 -3.69 -19.90
N GLY A 6 -12.76 -4.80 -19.19
CA GLY A 6 -13.97 -4.99 -18.39
C GLY A 6 -13.81 -4.74 -16.89
N GLU A 7 -14.94 -4.57 -16.18
CA GLU A 7 -15.03 -4.75 -14.73
C GLU A 7 -14.81 -6.23 -14.36
N ILE A 8 -14.63 -6.51 -13.06
CA ILE A 8 -14.65 -7.87 -12.53
C ILE A 8 -15.98 -8.49 -12.93
N ASP A 9 -15.94 -9.64 -13.59
CA ASP A 9 -17.15 -10.36 -13.96
C ASP A 9 -17.54 -11.36 -12.86
N GLU A 10 -18.74 -11.92 -12.93
CA GLU A 10 -19.17 -12.97 -12.00
C GLU A 10 -18.24 -14.20 -12.02
N SER A 11 -17.50 -14.43 -13.11
CA SER A 11 -16.54 -15.53 -13.20
C SER A 11 -15.29 -15.30 -12.35
N ASP A 12 -15.00 -14.06 -11.98
CA ASP A 12 -13.90 -13.68 -11.09
C ASP A 12 -14.32 -13.70 -9.61
N ALA A 13 -15.59 -13.96 -9.27
CA ALA A 13 -16.12 -13.91 -7.89
C ALA A 13 -15.37 -14.80 -6.87
N ASP A 14 -14.69 -15.85 -7.32
CA ASP A 14 -13.97 -16.80 -6.46
C ASP A 14 -12.52 -16.39 -6.12
N TRP A 15 -12.04 -15.25 -6.64
CA TRP A 15 -10.65 -14.83 -6.37
C TRP A 15 -10.37 -14.60 -4.88
N LEU A 16 -11.39 -14.20 -4.12
CA LEU A 16 -11.28 -13.99 -2.67
C LEU A 16 -11.00 -15.31 -1.95
N THR A 17 -11.72 -16.37 -2.32
CA THR A 17 -11.51 -17.73 -1.81
C THR A 17 -10.08 -18.22 -2.09
N ASP A 18 -9.54 -17.90 -3.26
CA ASP A 18 -8.14 -18.19 -3.58
C ASP A 18 -7.18 -17.35 -2.76
N ALA A 19 -7.44 -16.04 -2.61
CA ALA A 19 -6.61 -15.15 -1.80
C ALA A 19 -6.56 -15.61 -0.33
N GLU A 20 -7.68 -16.04 0.24
CA GLU A 20 -7.78 -16.63 1.58
C GLU A 20 -6.94 -17.92 1.69
N SER A 21 -7.07 -18.82 0.71
CA SER A 21 -6.29 -20.06 0.65
C SER A 21 -4.79 -19.77 0.58
N ILE A 22 -4.38 -18.82 -0.26
CA ILE A 22 -2.98 -18.39 -0.39
C ILE A 22 -2.48 -17.81 0.94
N CYS A 23 -3.27 -16.94 1.60
CA CYS A 23 -2.90 -16.36 2.89
C CYS A 23 -2.67 -17.42 3.95
N GLN A 24 -3.56 -18.42 4.03
CA GLN A 24 -3.43 -19.49 5.00
C GLN A 24 -2.15 -20.30 4.76
N ILE A 25 -1.92 -20.74 3.52
CA ILE A 25 -0.74 -21.54 3.15
C ILE A 25 0.56 -20.77 3.45
N VAL A 26 0.62 -19.49 3.08
CA VAL A 26 1.79 -18.64 3.36
C VAL A 26 1.96 -18.44 4.87
N THR A 27 0.88 -18.23 5.61
CA THR A 27 0.92 -18.05 7.07
C THR A 27 1.44 -19.30 7.76
N GLU A 28 1.00 -20.48 7.35
CA GLU A 28 1.45 -21.76 7.89
C GLU A 28 2.93 -21.98 7.59
N ALA A 29 3.37 -21.83 6.34
CA ALA A 29 4.77 -21.96 5.95
C ALA A 29 5.70 -20.98 6.68
N MET A 30 5.23 -19.75 6.94
CA MET A 30 5.99 -18.78 7.72
C MET A 30 5.99 -19.11 9.22
N ALA A 31 4.89 -19.62 9.76
CA ALA A 31 4.78 -20.01 11.17
C ALA A 31 5.66 -21.22 11.53
N GLU A 32 5.98 -22.08 10.57
CA GLU A 32 6.96 -23.17 10.74
C GLU A 32 8.38 -22.64 10.99
N LYS A 33 8.71 -21.43 10.48
CA LYS A 33 10.02 -20.81 10.70
C LYS A 33 10.13 -20.18 12.08
N ASP A 34 9.07 -19.49 12.52
CA ASP A 34 8.93 -18.93 13.86
C ASP A 34 7.46 -18.60 14.14
N VAL A 35 6.97 -18.89 15.34
CA VAL A 35 5.60 -18.63 15.76
C VAL A 35 5.20 -17.15 15.63
N VAL A 36 6.16 -16.21 15.73
CA VAL A 36 5.90 -14.76 15.54
C VAL A 36 5.26 -14.47 14.18
N TYR A 37 5.61 -15.25 13.15
CA TYR A 37 5.07 -15.03 11.81
C TYR A 37 3.60 -15.37 11.68
N ARG A 38 3.07 -16.27 12.52
CA ARG A 38 1.62 -16.50 12.59
C ARG A 38 0.87 -15.21 12.95
N PHE A 39 1.43 -14.43 13.87
CA PHE A 39 0.85 -13.13 14.27
C PHE A 39 1.10 -12.04 13.25
N MET A 40 2.27 -12.04 12.59
CA MET A 40 2.58 -11.07 11.54
C MET A 40 1.70 -11.21 10.30
N MET A 41 1.45 -12.45 9.86
CA MET A 41 0.70 -12.72 8.63
C MET A 41 -0.83 -12.68 8.82
N GLN A 42 -1.34 -12.52 10.05
CA GLN A 42 -2.77 -12.62 10.36
C GLN A 42 -3.67 -11.67 9.53
N ASN A 43 -3.14 -10.53 9.08
CA ASN A 43 -3.87 -9.53 8.29
C ASN A 43 -3.40 -9.47 6.83
N LEU A 44 -2.71 -10.50 6.32
CA LEU A 44 -2.17 -10.52 4.97
C LEU A 44 -3.25 -10.30 3.90
N LEU A 45 -4.42 -10.92 4.07
CA LEU A 45 -5.54 -10.79 3.14
C LEU A 45 -5.99 -9.34 2.92
N ALA A 46 -5.89 -8.48 3.94
CA ALA A 46 -6.27 -7.08 3.82
C ALA A 46 -5.41 -6.31 2.80
N THR A 47 -4.24 -6.83 2.46
CA THR A 47 -3.28 -6.23 1.51
C THR A 47 -3.45 -6.74 0.08
N ALA A 48 -4.34 -7.72 -0.13
CA ALA A 48 -4.54 -8.41 -1.39
C ALA A 48 -5.11 -7.50 -2.49
N ASN A 49 -4.62 -7.68 -3.71
CA ASN A 49 -5.08 -7.02 -4.93
C ASN A 49 -5.26 -8.09 -6.01
N PHE A 50 -6.20 -7.87 -6.92
CA PHE A 50 -6.48 -8.80 -8.01
C PHE A 50 -6.30 -8.14 -9.37
N TYR A 51 -5.61 -8.85 -10.27
CA TYR A 51 -5.36 -8.42 -11.65
C TYR A 51 -5.70 -9.53 -12.62
N ARG A 52 -6.26 -9.15 -13.76
CA ARG A 52 -6.44 -10.00 -14.93
C ARG A 52 -6.41 -9.13 -16.17
N ALA A 53 -5.37 -9.24 -17.00
CA ALA A 53 -5.15 -8.32 -18.13
C ALA A 53 -5.14 -6.85 -17.66
N SER A 54 -5.92 -5.98 -18.31
CA SER A 54 -6.19 -4.60 -17.89
C SER A 54 -7.26 -4.47 -16.79
N LYS A 55 -7.89 -5.58 -16.38
CA LYS A 55 -8.83 -5.58 -15.25
C LYS A 55 -8.03 -5.52 -13.96
N ILE A 56 -8.29 -4.48 -13.17
CA ILE A 56 -7.61 -4.27 -11.90
C ILE A 56 -8.68 -4.03 -10.87
N ASP A 57 -8.90 -5.05 -10.02
CA ASP A 57 -9.61 -4.82 -8.79
C ASP A 57 -8.63 -4.32 -7.73
N PHE A 58 -8.66 -3.00 -7.58
CA PHE A 58 -8.01 -2.33 -6.46
C PHE A 58 -8.65 -2.80 -5.17
N PRO A 59 -7.85 -2.97 -4.12
CA PRO A 59 -8.03 -4.00 -3.11
C PRO A 59 -9.40 -3.98 -2.43
N LEU A 60 -9.76 -5.12 -1.85
CA LEU A 60 -10.90 -5.25 -0.92
C LEU A 60 -10.85 -4.15 0.14
N ASN A 61 -9.65 -3.88 0.66
CA ASN A 61 -9.36 -2.81 1.61
C ASN A 61 -8.15 -1.99 1.13
N PHE A 62 -8.17 -0.66 1.24
CA PHE A 62 -7.01 0.21 0.93
C PHE A 62 -5.87 0.09 1.96
N GLU A 63 -5.61 -1.12 2.46
CA GLU A 63 -4.54 -1.40 3.39
C GLU A 63 -3.20 -1.43 2.64
N GLN A 64 -2.31 -0.51 3.00
CA GLN A 64 -0.92 -0.49 2.58
C GLN A 64 -0.01 -1.17 3.62
N TYR A 65 -0.51 -1.34 4.85
CA TYR A 65 0.25 -1.85 5.98
C TYR A 65 -0.21 -3.25 6.36
N LEU A 66 0.73 -4.20 6.37
CA LEU A 66 0.53 -5.47 7.07
C LEU A 66 0.61 -5.20 8.57
N ARG A 67 -0.55 -4.94 9.17
CA ARG A 67 -0.69 -4.64 10.59
C ARG A 67 -0.61 -5.92 11.42
N PHE A 68 0.17 -5.90 12.49
CA PHE A 68 0.31 -7.06 13.39
C PHE A 68 0.62 -6.69 14.82
N ARG A 69 0.47 -7.65 15.73
CA ARG A 69 0.91 -7.54 17.12
C ARG A 69 2.03 -8.55 17.36
N MET A 70 2.99 -8.19 18.21
CA MET A 70 3.99 -9.17 18.64
C MET A 70 3.35 -10.17 19.63
N PRO A 71 3.79 -11.44 19.64
CA PRO A 71 3.34 -12.45 20.59
C PRO A 71 3.96 -12.28 21.99
N PHE A 72 4.69 -11.20 22.21
CA PHE A 72 5.31 -10.83 23.47
C PHE A 72 5.01 -9.36 23.79
N PRO A 73 5.09 -8.95 25.07
CA PRO A 73 4.82 -7.58 25.47
C PRO A 73 5.74 -6.59 24.77
N VAL A 74 5.14 -5.58 24.14
CA VAL A 74 5.82 -4.43 23.54
C VAL A 74 5.19 -3.16 24.06
N THR A 75 5.99 -2.27 24.64
CA THR A 75 5.50 -1.00 25.21
C THR A 75 6.09 0.18 24.44
N PRO A 76 5.25 1.05 23.87
CA PRO A 76 5.69 2.31 23.28
C PRO A 76 6.33 3.24 24.33
N VAL A 77 7.52 3.73 24.04
CA VAL A 77 8.26 4.70 24.84
C VAL A 77 8.44 5.97 24.01
N PHE A 78 7.87 7.07 24.48
CA PHE A 78 7.91 8.35 23.78
C PHE A 78 9.25 9.03 23.96
N ASN A 79 9.84 9.48 22.86
CA ASN A 79 11.08 10.24 22.92
C ASN A 79 10.78 11.73 23.11
N ALA A 80 10.84 12.21 24.36
CA ALA A 80 10.62 13.63 24.67
C ALA A 80 11.63 14.56 23.98
N SER A 81 12.83 14.07 23.64
CA SER A 81 13.87 14.85 22.96
C SER A 81 13.69 14.94 21.44
N LYS A 82 12.85 14.08 20.86
CA LYS A 82 12.59 14.02 19.41
C LYS A 82 11.09 13.85 19.13
N PRO A 83 10.31 14.94 19.19
CA PRO A 83 8.88 14.88 18.91
C PRO A 83 8.64 14.33 17.49
N GLY A 84 7.75 13.34 17.38
CA GLY A 84 7.44 12.67 16.10
C GLY A 84 7.87 11.19 16.03
N TYR A 85 8.68 10.71 16.97
CA TYR A 85 9.17 9.32 16.98
C TYR A 85 8.96 8.63 18.33
N ILE A 86 8.85 7.31 18.29
CA ILE A 86 8.74 6.44 19.47
C ILE A 86 9.76 5.31 19.39
N ASN A 87 10.19 4.81 20.54
CA ASN A 87 10.90 3.54 20.63
C ASN A 87 9.93 2.48 21.18
N LEU A 88 10.18 1.21 20.90
CA LEU A 88 9.32 0.11 21.34
C LEU A 88 10.10 -0.81 22.28
N LEU A 89 9.83 -0.71 23.59
CA LEU A 89 10.47 -1.52 24.64
C LEU A 89 9.92 -2.95 24.61
N ALA A 90 10.82 -3.95 24.65
CA ALA A 90 10.47 -5.36 24.69
C ALA A 90 11.52 -6.14 25.49
N HIS A 91 11.09 -6.83 26.55
CA HIS A 91 11.96 -7.64 27.40
C HIS A 91 11.98 -9.09 26.92
N THR A 92 12.65 -9.33 25.79
CA THR A 92 12.80 -10.67 25.19
C THR A 92 14.17 -10.80 24.51
N SER A 93 14.63 -12.04 24.34
CA SER A 93 15.85 -12.39 23.60
C SER A 93 15.59 -12.68 22.11
N HIS A 94 14.37 -12.41 21.62
CA HIS A 94 13.99 -12.67 20.24
C HIS A 94 14.88 -11.91 19.24
N PRO A 95 15.27 -12.48 18.08
CA PRO A 95 16.16 -11.84 17.09
C PRO A 95 15.68 -10.49 16.53
N MET A 96 14.39 -10.18 16.67
CA MET A 96 13.79 -8.89 16.30
C MET A 96 13.98 -7.80 17.36
N VAL A 97 14.61 -8.12 18.49
CA VAL A 97 14.83 -7.22 19.62
C VAL A 97 16.33 -7.05 19.85
N SER A 98 16.77 -5.80 19.98
CA SER A 98 18.16 -5.44 20.25
C SER A 98 18.22 -4.45 21.39
N ASN A 99 19.06 -4.74 22.40
CA ASN A 99 19.24 -3.91 23.60
C ASN A 99 17.91 -3.62 24.33
N GLY A 100 17.00 -4.59 24.36
CA GLY A 100 15.68 -4.46 24.98
C GLY A 100 14.66 -3.64 24.19
N TYR A 101 14.95 -3.28 22.93
CA TYR A 101 14.00 -2.57 22.06
C TYR A 101 13.76 -3.35 20.78
N VAL A 102 12.53 -3.30 20.27
CA VAL A 102 12.21 -3.81 18.94
C VAL A 102 13.05 -3.05 17.91
N ASN A 103 13.69 -3.80 17.02
CA ASN A 103 14.53 -3.26 15.97
C ASN A 103 13.79 -3.37 14.61
N PRO A 104 13.42 -2.24 13.97
CA PRO A 104 12.67 -2.26 12.71
C PRO A 104 13.47 -2.88 11.57
N GLU A 105 14.78 -2.65 11.50
CA GLU A 105 15.67 -3.23 10.49
C GLU A 105 15.74 -4.75 10.62
N SER A 106 15.92 -5.26 11.85
CA SER A 106 15.95 -6.71 12.11
C SER A 106 14.65 -7.39 11.69
N ILE A 107 13.50 -6.81 11.99
CA ILE A 107 12.21 -7.35 11.55
C ILE A 107 12.14 -7.40 10.02
N GLN A 108 12.46 -6.31 9.33
CA GLN A 108 12.37 -6.25 7.88
C GLN A 108 13.29 -7.26 7.19
N LEU A 109 14.53 -7.39 7.67
CA LEU A 109 15.51 -8.34 7.14
C LEU A 109 15.09 -9.79 7.38
N LEU A 110 14.64 -10.11 8.60
CA LEU A 110 14.16 -11.45 8.94
C LEU A 110 12.89 -11.79 8.15
N LEU A 111 11.96 -10.85 8.04
CA LEU A 111 10.74 -11.01 7.24
C LEU A 111 11.07 -11.26 5.77
N ARG A 112 11.98 -10.47 5.18
CA ARG A 112 12.42 -10.63 3.79
C ARG A 112 13.06 -11.99 3.54
N GLY A 113 14.01 -12.39 4.40
CA GLY A 113 14.68 -13.68 4.29
C GLY A 113 13.71 -14.85 4.40
N ASN A 114 12.86 -14.83 5.42
CA ASN A 114 11.93 -15.92 5.69
C ASN A 114 10.80 -16.00 4.65
N LEU A 115 10.26 -14.88 4.16
CA LEU A 115 9.30 -14.89 3.05
C LEU A 115 9.90 -15.45 1.77
N ARG A 116 11.10 -14.98 1.38
CA ARG A 116 11.78 -15.48 0.19
C ARG A 116 11.93 -16.99 0.24
N ASP A 117 12.43 -17.49 1.37
CA ASP A 117 12.71 -18.92 1.53
C ASP A 117 11.41 -19.74 1.58
N ALA A 118 10.38 -19.29 2.31
CA ALA A 118 9.08 -19.96 2.38
C ALA A 118 8.39 -20.00 1.01
N ILE A 119 8.33 -18.87 0.30
CA ILE A 119 7.70 -18.79 -1.02
C ILE A 119 8.45 -19.63 -2.05
N SER A 120 9.79 -19.64 -2.00
CA SER A 120 10.59 -20.49 -2.88
C SER A 120 10.36 -21.99 -2.62
N GLN A 121 10.14 -22.39 -1.36
CA GLN A 121 9.85 -23.79 -1.00
C GLN A 121 8.44 -24.20 -1.43
N LEU A 122 7.46 -23.32 -1.28
CA LEU A 122 6.08 -23.57 -1.74
C LEU A 122 6.02 -23.72 -3.26
N GLY A 123 6.66 -22.81 -4.02
CA GLY A 123 6.78 -22.87 -5.48
C GLY A 123 5.46 -22.78 -6.23
N VAL A 124 4.69 -23.88 -6.28
CA VAL A 124 3.35 -23.95 -6.86
C VAL A 124 2.39 -24.52 -5.83
N ILE A 125 1.28 -23.82 -5.60
CA ILE A 125 0.24 -24.23 -4.67
C ILE A 125 -1.08 -24.47 -5.40
N ARG A 126 -1.96 -25.27 -4.79
CA ARG A 126 -3.32 -25.50 -5.26
C ARG A 126 -4.29 -24.88 -4.25
N CYS A 127 -5.16 -24.00 -4.72
CA CYS A 127 -6.16 -23.34 -3.89
C CYS A 127 -7.43 -24.19 -3.78
N SER A 128 -8.32 -23.82 -2.85
CA SER A 128 -9.57 -24.53 -2.60
C SER A 128 -10.55 -24.48 -3.78
N SER A 129 -10.46 -23.46 -4.65
CA SER A 129 -11.17 -23.40 -5.94
C SER A 129 -10.74 -24.49 -6.93
N GLY A 130 -9.61 -25.16 -6.66
CA GLY A 130 -8.98 -26.13 -7.56
C GLY A 130 -7.92 -25.54 -8.47
N LEU A 131 -7.81 -24.20 -8.57
CA LEU A 131 -6.79 -23.51 -9.37
C LEU A 131 -5.39 -23.71 -8.80
N GLN A 132 -4.39 -23.66 -9.68
CA GLN A 132 -2.98 -23.71 -9.30
C GLN A 132 -2.33 -22.35 -9.50
N TYR A 133 -1.52 -21.93 -8.53
CA TYR A 133 -0.81 -20.67 -8.56
C TYR A 133 0.69 -20.90 -8.39
N ARG A 134 1.49 -20.31 -9.29
CA ARG A 134 2.93 -20.17 -9.07
C ARG A 134 3.16 -18.96 -8.18
N LEU A 135 3.84 -19.18 -7.07
CA LEU A 135 4.19 -18.13 -6.13
C LEU A 135 5.56 -17.54 -6.46
N SER A 136 5.69 -16.25 -6.23
CA SER A 136 6.97 -15.55 -6.26
C SER A 136 6.97 -14.43 -5.21
N TYR A 137 8.16 -14.08 -4.74
CA TYR A 137 8.35 -13.04 -3.75
C TYR A 137 9.40 -12.05 -4.25
N ARG A 138 9.11 -10.75 -4.07
CA ARG A 138 10.07 -9.69 -4.27
C ARG A 138 9.93 -8.63 -3.18
N SER A 139 10.98 -7.83 -3.03
CA SER A 139 10.97 -6.66 -2.17
C SER A 139 11.79 -5.54 -2.80
N HIS A 140 11.37 -4.31 -2.57
CA HIS A 140 12.12 -3.12 -2.98
C HIS A 140 12.08 -2.07 -1.87
N GLU A 141 13.10 -1.22 -1.81
CA GLU A 141 13.16 -0.12 -0.85
C GLU A 141 12.31 1.06 -1.36
N ILE A 142 11.58 1.72 -0.46
CA ILE A 142 10.88 2.97 -0.77
C ILE A 142 11.26 4.07 0.21
N GLY A 143 12.06 5.02 -0.28
CA GLY A 143 12.54 6.17 0.48
C GLY A 143 13.09 5.77 1.86
N ASP A 144 12.55 6.38 2.90
CA ASP A 144 12.87 6.12 4.31
C ASP A 144 11.91 5.14 5.01
N GLN A 145 10.93 4.58 4.28
CA GLN A 145 9.87 3.76 4.87
C GLN A 145 10.25 2.28 5.00
N GLY A 146 11.41 1.89 4.48
CA GLY A 146 11.92 0.53 4.49
C GLY A 146 11.58 -0.26 3.23
N LEU A 147 11.43 -1.57 3.39
CA LEU A 147 11.20 -2.56 2.35
C LEU A 147 9.69 -2.77 2.15
N VAL A 148 9.23 -2.46 0.94
CA VAL A 148 7.94 -2.94 0.45
C VAL A 148 8.08 -4.41 0.11
N HIS A 149 7.19 -5.24 0.65
CA HIS A 149 7.14 -6.67 0.40
C HIS A 149 6.02 -6.96 -0.59
N GLU A 150 6.28 -7.85 -1.54
CA GLU A 150 5.29 -8.29 -2.51
C GLU A 150 5.34 -9.81 -2.70
N ILE A 151 4.19 -10.44 -2.47
CA ILE A 151 3.94 -11.85 -2.80
C ILE A 151 3.02 -11.86 -4.02
N LEU A 152 3.44 -12.54 -5.07
CA LEU A 152 2.69 -12.69 -6.32
C LEU A 152 2.29 -14.14 -6.51
N ALA A 153 0.99 -14.36 -6.67
CA ALA A 153 0.41 -15.63 -7.04
C ALA A 153 -0.14 -15.50 -8.47
N CYS A 154 0.55 -16.11 -9.43
CA CYS A 154 0.14 -16.11 -10.84
C CYS A 154 -0.50 -17.46 -11.18
N GLU A 155 -1.74 -17.43 -11.65
CA GLU A 155 -2.48 -18.63 -12.07
C GLU A 155 -1.70 -19.38 -13.15
N LYS A 156 -1.49 -20.67 -12.93
CA LYS A 156 -0.88 -21.57 -13.90
C LYS A 156 -1.99 -22.07 -14.83
N ARG A 157 -1.99 -21.58 -16.07
CA ARG A 157 -2.88 -22.06 -17.12
C ARG A 157 -2.15 -22.90 -18.16
N ASP A 158 -2.83 -23.94 -18.61
CA ASP A 158 -2.35 -24.82 -19.68
C ASP A 158 -2.83 -24.36 -21.07
N PHE A 159 -3.89 -23.55 -21.15
CA PHE A 159 -4.48 -23.06 -22.41
C PHE A 159 -4.77 -21.56 -22.34
N GLY A 160 -4.75 -20.90 -23.50
CA GLY A 160 -4.66 -19.44 -23.67
C GLY A 160 -5.66 -18.57 -22.88
N GLY A 161 -5.33 -17.28 -22.80
CA GLY A 161 -6.05 -16.27 -22.03
C GLY A 161 -5.15 -15.62 -20.97
N MET A 162 -5.56 -14.46 -20.46
CA MET A 162 -4.77 -13.75 -19.45
C MET A 162 -4.92 -14.42 -18.07
N PRO A 163 -3.80 -14.75 -17.39
CA PRO A 163 -3.84 -15.41 -16.09
C PRO A 163 -4.39 -14.47 -15.02
N ARG A 164 -5.07 -15.05 -14.03
CA ARG A 164 -5.41 -14.35 -12.79
C ARG A 164 -4.15 -14.15 -11.96
N VAL A 165 -4.00 -12.96 -11.40
CA VAL A 165 -2.91 -12.64 -10.49
C VAL A 165 -3.50 -12.10 -9.20
N VAL A 166 -3.14 -12.74 -8.09
CA VAL A 166 -3.38 -12.21 -6.75
C VAL A 166 -2.03 -11.69 -6.24
N SER A 167 -1.98 -10.42 -5.85
CA SER A 167 -0.78 -9.82 -5.25
C SER A 167 -1.05 -9.35 -3.84
N PHE A 168 -0.09 -9.55 -2.96
CA PHE A 168 -0.10 -9.01 -1.60
C PHE A 168 1.07 -8.05 -1.49
N VAL A 169 0.79 -6.75 -1.46
CA VAL A 169 1.81 -5.69 -1.44
C VAL A 169 1.66 -4.87 -0.19
N PHE A 170 2.71 -4.82 0.63
CA PHE A 170 2.60 -4.26 1.98
C PHE A 170 3.92 -3.75 2.58
N LEU A 171 3.78 -2.82 3.53
CA LEU A 171 4.79 -2.50 4.55
C LEU A 171 4.39 -3.13 5.89
N PRO A 172 5.29 -3.76 6.64
CA PRO A 172 4.98 -4.19 8.00
C PRO A 172 4.66 -2.97 8.89
N ALA A 173 3.73 -3.13 9.85
CA ALA A 173 3.42 -2.12 10.87
C ALA A 173 2.98 -2.77 12.18
N LEU A 174 3.52 -2.34 13.33
CA LEU A 174 3.05 -2.83 14.63
C LEU A 174 1.77 -2.08 15.02
N GLN A 175 0.76 -2.83 15.46
CA GLN A 175 -0.54 -2.32 15.84
C GLN A 175 -0.69 -2.20 17.35
N PHE A 176 -1.17 -1.04 17.81
CA PHE A 176 -1.43 -0.75 19.22
C PHE A 176 -2.88 -0.27 19.42
N SER A 177 -3.59 -0.85 20.39
CA SER A 177 -4.93 -0.39 20.77
C SER A 177 -4.87 0.96 21.48
N PHE A 178 -5.78 1.88 21.19
CA PHE A 178 -5.89 3.15 21.94
C PHE A 178 -6.18 2.92 23.44
N ALA A 179 -6.92 1.85 23.76
CA ALA A 179 -7.31 1.55 25.14
C ALA A 179 -6.13 1.10 26.01
N GLU A 180 -5.18 0.37 25.41
CA GLU A 180 -4.01 -0.16 26.11
C GLU A 180 -2.83 0.83 26.04
N HIS A 181 -2.67 1.46 24.89
CA HIS A 181 -1.59 2.39 24.60
C HIS A 181 -2.18 3.66 23.96
N PRO A 182 -2.41 4.71 24.75
CA PRO A 182 -2.89 5.97 24.23
C PRO A 182 -1.97 6.51 23.13
N LEU A 183 -2.58 7.12 22.12
CA LEU A 183 -1.82 7.75 21.04
C LEU A 183 -0.97 8.90 21.59
N PRO A 184 0.29 9.05 21.15
CA PRO A 184 1.11 10.17 21.56
C PRO A 184 0.44 11.51 21.22
N THR A 185 0.51 12.47 22.13
CA THR A 185 -0.17 13.78 22.02
C THR A 185 0.29 14.61 20.82
N PHE A 186 1.49 14.37 20.31
CA PHE A 186 2.03 15.04 19.13
C PHE A 186 1.50 14.44 17.81
N VAL A 187 0.85 13.28 17.84
CA VAL A 187 0.26 12.69 16.65
C VAL A 187 -1.11 13.31 16.44
N PRO A 188 -1.39 13.92 15.28
CA PRO A 188 -2.68 14.51 15.01
C PRO A 188 -3.81 13.47 15.10
N SER A 189 -4.55 13.51 16.21
CA SER A 189 -5.78 12.74 16.46
C SER A 189 -7.03 13.41 15.89
N GLY A 190 -6.91 14.67 15.46
CA GLY A 190 -8.00 15.53 15.00
C GLY A 190 -8.71 15.07 13.71
N PRO A 191 -9.92 15.58 13.45
CA PRO A 191 -10.92 14.87 12.67
C PRO A 191 -10.82 15.24 11.19
N ALA A 192 -10.64 14.25 10.33
CA ALA A 192 -11.28 14.31 9.02
C ALA A 192 -12.51 13.37 8.98
N TRP A 193 -12.66 12.47 9.97
CA TRP A 193 -13.64 11.38 9.88
C TRP A 193 -14.30 10.99 11.21
N THR A 194 -14.20 11.73 12.32
CA THR A 194 -14.90 11.33 13.57
C THR A 194 -16.42 11.17 13.39
N HIS A 195 -17.02 11.91 12.45
CA HIS A 195 -18.43 11.77 12.03
C HIS A 195 -18.67 10.68 10.96
N CYS A 196 -17.61 10.06 10.44
CA CYS A 196 -17.60 9.16 9.29
C CYS A 196 -16.95 7.80 9.54
N SER A 197 -16.29 7.63 10.68
CA SER A 197 -15.62 6.41 11.11
C SER A 197 -16.05 6.12 12.54
N SER A 198 -16.80 5.05 12.74
CA SER A 198 -17.21 4.57 14.07
C SER A 198 -16.17 3.63 14.72
N GLY A 199 -15.00 3.41 14.12
CA GLY A 199 -14.30 2.13 14.32
C GLY A 199 -12.78 2.08 14.43
N THR A 200 -12.00 3.17 14.29
CA THR A 200 -10.54 3.04 14.39
C THR A 200 -10.08 3.10 15.85
N PHE A 201 -10.04 1.93 16.50
CA PHE A 201 -9.61 1.77 17.89
C PHE A 201 -8.12 1.44 18.06
N TYR A 202 -7.30 1.79 17.07
CA TYR A 202 -5.86 1.52 17.15
C TYR A 202 -5.02 2.53 16.35
N TRP A 203 -3.72 2.53 16.62
CA TRP A 203 -2.69 3.23 15.85
C TRP A 203 -1.55 2.28 15.49
N LEU A 204 -0.74 2.68 14.52
CA LEU A 204 0.36 1.89 13.95
C LEU A 204 1.70 2.54 14.28
N ALA A 205 2.70 1.72 14.62
CA ALA A 205 4.10 2.10 14.64
C ALA A 205 4.72 1.69 13.30
N LEU A 206 5.01 2.68 12.45
CA LEU A 206 5.58 2.50 11.12
C LEU A 206 7.09 2.33 11.21
N PHE A 207 7.63 1.49 10.34
CA PHE A 207 9.04 1.11 10.27
C PHE A 207 9.90 2.15 9.56
N GLN A 208 9.55 3.44 9.66
CA GLN A 208 10.33 4.50 9.03
C GLN A 208 11.70 4.57 9.68
N VAL A 209 12.71 4.14 8.95
CA VAL A 209 14.10 4.13 9.41
C VAL A 209 14.69 5.48 9.02
N TYR A 210 14.89 6.33 10.02
CA TYR A 210 15.74 7.52 9.88
C TYR A 210 17.02 7.26 10.68
N PRO A 211 18.05 6.66 10.06
CA PRO A 211 19.27 6.25 10.76
C PRO A 211 19.97 7.42 11.46
N GLN A 212 19.77 8.64 10.95
CA GLN A 212 20.33 9.87 11.51
C GLN A 212 19.78 10.21 12.92
N PHE A 213 18.67 9.60 13.35
CA PHE A 213 18.05 9.92 14.64
C PHE A 213 18.21 8.81 15.67
N ASP A 214 17.73 7.61 15.41
CA ASP A 214 17.92 6.39 16.21
C ASP A 214 17.35 5.22 15.40
N ARG A 215 18.15 4.18 15.14
CA ARG A 215 17.77 3.01 14.33
C ARG A 215 16.66 2.16 14.96
N ARG A 216 16.27 2.44 16.20
CA ARG A 216 15.18 1.79 16.93
C ARG A 216 13.86 2.59 16.89
N SER A 217 13.85 3.72 16.18
CA SER A 217 12.69 4.61 16.11
C SER A 217 11.61 4.06 15.19
N PHE A 218 10.37 4.33 15.58
CA PHE A 218 9.17 4.13 14.77
C PHE A 218 8.41 5.44 14.64
N CYS A 219 7.69 5.61 13.53
CA CYS A 219 6.78 6.74 13.34
C CYS A 219 5.34 6.32 13.71
N PRO A 220 4.73 6.91 14.74
CA PRO A 220 3.34 6.62 15.08
C PRO A 220 2.37 7.22 14.03
N TYR A 221 1.37 6.44 13.65
CA TYR A 221 0.42 6.77 12.59
C TYR A 221 -0.98 6.27 12.91
N VAL A 222 -2.01 7.02 12.53
CA VAL A 222 -3.41 6.58 12.62
C VAL A 222 -3.90 6.22 11.22
N PRO A 223 -4.28 4.97 10.92
CA PRO A 223 -4.71 4.53 9.59
C PRO A 223 -6.10 5.05 9.23
N ARG A 224 -6.18 6.34 8.89
CA ARG A 224 -7.43 7.06 8.55
C ARG A 224 -8.18 6.43 7.37
N MET A 225 -7.44 5.79 6.45
CA MET A 225 -7.99 5.12 5.26
C MET A 225 -9.03 4.05 5.60
N GLN A 226 -8.95 3.39 6.75
CA GLN A 226 -9.90 2.34 7.13
C GLN A 226 -11.30 2.86 7.44
N GLY A 227 -11.44 4.16 7.68
CA GLY A 227 -12.75 4.80 7.81
C GLY A 227 -13.48 4.99 6.48
N ILE A 228 -12.80 4.79 5.34
CA ILE A 228 -13.41 4.90 4.02
C ILE A 228 -14.23 3.64 3.76
N GLN A 229 -15.54 3.79 3.64
CA GLN A 229 -16.49 2.70 3.39
C GLN A 229 -17.58 3.13 2.40
N GLY A 230 -18.34 2.16 1.89
CA GLY A 230 -19.48 2.38 1.01
C GLY A 230 -19.11 3.13 -0.28
N GLU A 231 -19.91 4.10 -0.68
CA GLU A 231 -19.71 4.87 -1.91
C GLU A 231 -18.36 5.59 -1.98
N ARG A 232 -17.76 5.94 -0.83
CA ARG A 232 -16.44 6.58 -0.78
C ARG A 232 -15.35 5.60 -1.21
N MET A 233 -15.43 4.34 -0.77
CA MET A 233 -14.51 3.28 -1.19
C MET A 233 -14.59 3.09 -2.71
N ILE A 234 -15.79 3.07 -3.27
CA ILE A 234 -16.02 2.96 -4.73
C ILE A 234 -15.36 4.15 -5.47
N LYS A 235 -15.58 5.38 -4.98
CA LYS A 235 -14.97 6.58 -5.55
C LYS A 235 -13.44 6.50 -5.57
N TYR A 236 -12.84 6.12 -4.46
CA TYR A 236 -11.39 5.93 -4.34
C TYR A 236 -10.87 4.87 -5.32
N ARG A 237 -11.55 3.71 -5.44
CA ARG A 237 -11.16 2.65 -6.38
C ARG A 237 -11.18 3.14 -7.82
N ASN A 238 -12.22 3.89 -8.20
CA ASN A 238 -12.35 4.43 -9.55
C ASN A 238 -11.23 5.43 -9.88
N VAL A 239 -10.83 6.27 -8.92
CA VAL A 239 -9.69 7.18 -9.12
C VAL A 239 -8.38 6.43 -9.33
N LEU A 240 -8.09 5.39 -8.53
CA LEU A 240 -6.86 4.63 -8.73
C LEU A 240 -6.86 3.87 -10.05
N ARG A 241 -8.01 3.33 -10.48
CA ARG A 241 -8.16 2.72 -11.81
C ARG A 241 -7.83 3.72 -12.92
N LEU A 242 -8.31 4.96 -12.82
CA LEU A 242 -7.99 6.02 -13.77
C LEU A 242 -6.51 6.36 -13.80
N LEU A 243 -5.89 6.56 -12.62
CA LEU A 243 -4.46 6.86 -12.51
C LEU A 243 -3.59 5.74 -13.09
N LEU A 244 -3.94 4.48 -12.82
CA LEU A 244 -3.22 3.33 -13.35
C LEU A 244 -3.36 3.18 -14.85
N ARG A 245 -4.56 3.45 -15.40
CA ARG A 245 -4.76 3.48 -16.85
C ARG A 245 -3.91 4.57 -17.50
N ILE A 246 -3.86 5.77 -16.91
CA ILE A 246 -3.03 6.87 -17.39
C ILE A 246 -1.55 6.50 -17.31
N GLY A 247 -1.11 5.94 -16.19
CA GLY A 247 0.27 5.49 -16.00
C GLY A 247 0.67 4.47 -17.05
N THR A 248 -0.14 3.43 -17.21
CA THR A 248 0.09 2.34 -18.19
C THR A 248 0.08 2.86 -19.62
N ALA A 249 -0.93 3.66 -20.01
CA ALA A 249 -1.00 4.22 -21.36
C ALA A 249 0.15 5.17 -21.69
N ASN A 250 0.76 5.77 -20.66
CA ASN A 250 1.86 6.70 -20.79
C ASN A 250 3.21 6.12 -20.34
N ASN A 251 3.33 4.82 -20.09
CA ASN A 251 4.59 4.23 -19.60
C ASN A 251 5.21 5.00 -18.40
N ILE A 252 4.39 5.46 -17.46
CA ILE A 252 4.85 6.12 -16.23
C ILE A 252 4.88 5.07 -15.13
N SER A 253 6.07 4.56 -14.81
CA SER A 253 6.28 3.44 -13.88
C SER A 253 5.58 3.63 -12.55
N ASP A 254 5.65 4.84 -12.00
CA ASP A 254 5.18 5.14 -10.64
C ASP A 254 3.64 5.13 -10.57
N LEU A 255 2.97 5.62 -11.61
CA LEU A 255 1.52 5.50 -11.76
C LEU A 255 1.09 4.08 -12.15
N SER A 256 2.03 3.22 -12.54
CA SER A 256 1.81 1.79 -12.75
C SER A 256 2.01 0.94 -11.49
N ASP A 257 2.51 1.53 -10.39
CA ASP A 257 2.77 0.83 -9.14
C ASP A 257 1.59 0.97 -8.17
N ILE A 258 0.97 -0.17 -7.82
CA ILE A 258 -0.15 -0.25 -6.88
C ILE A 258 0.18 0.33 -5.51
N PHE A 259 1.41 0.17 -5.05
CA PHE A 259 1.86 0.64 -3.76
C PHE A 259 1.95 2.17 -3.74
N VAL A 260 2.51 2.76 -4.81
CA VAL A 260 2.57 4.21 -5.00
C VAL A 260 1.16 4.79 -5.05
N LEU A 261 0.27 4.18 -5.83
CA LEU A 261 -1.12 4.61 -5.95
C LEU A 261 -1.87 4.59 -4.61
N LYS A 262 -1.72 3.54 -3.80
CA LYS A 262 -2.26 3.50 -2.43
C LYS A 262 -1.62 4.60 -1.56
N GLY A 263 -0.32 4.82 -1.72
CA GLY A 263 0.44 5.86 -1.01
C GLY A 263 -0.04 7.29 -1.31
N LEU A 264 -0.56 7.59 -2.50
CA LEU A 264 -1.11 8.92 -2.81
C LEU A 264 -2.25 9.30 -1.89
N HIS A 265 -3.10 8.33 -1.53
CA HIS A 265 -4.17 8.56 -0.56
C HIS A 265 -3.64 8.80 0.85
N PHE A 266 -2.57 8.10 1.24
CA PHE A 266 -1.89 8.36 2.50
C PHE A 266 -1.39 9.80 2.56
N TYR A 267 -0.68 10.28 1.54
CA TYR A 267 -0.23 11.68 1.47
C TYR A 267 -1.40 12.64 1.59
N ARG A 268 -2.47 12.39 0.84
CA ARG A 268 -3.67 13.23 0.90
C ARG A 268 -4.27 13.28 2.30
N LEU A 269 -4.54 12.14 2.94
CA LEU A 269 -5.17 12.08 4.26
C LEU A 269 -4.25 12.48 5.42
N ARG A 270 -2.94 12.43 5.22
CA ARG A 270 -1.96 12.91 6.20
C ARG A 270 -1.99 14.44 6.30
N TYR A 271 -2.11 15.12 5.16
CA TYR A 271 -1.99 16.58 5.08
C TYR A 271 -3.32 17.32 4.88
N ASN A 272 -4.41 16.62 4.54
CA ASN A 272 -5.73 17.21 4.39
C ASN A 272 -6.61 16.95 5.63
N ALA A 273 -7.20 18.02 6.17
CA ALA A 273 -8.08 17.98 7.33
C ALA A 273 -9.58 17.87 6.97
N THR A 274 -9.94 17.94 5.68
CA THR A 274 -11.35 17.92 5.25
C THR A 274 -11.87 16.50 4.98
N CYS A 275 -13.17 16.25 5.24
CA CYS A 275 -13.81 14.98 4.87
C CYS A 275 -14.03 14.90 3.36
N ASP A 276 -13.81 13.72 2.77
CA ASP A 276 -14.07 13.45 1.35
C ASP A 276 -15.53 13.10 1.03
N CYS A 277 -16.38 13.21 2.05
CA CYS A 277 -17.82 13.02 1.99
C CYS A 277 -18.43 13.70 0.76
N ASN A 278 -18.05 14.96 0.52
CA ASN A 278 -18.63 15.81 -0.52
C ASN A 278 -17.72 15.97 -1.75
N LEU A 279 -16.58 15.30 -1.77
CA LEU A 279 -15.60 15.50 -2.84
C LEU A 279 -16.04 14.75 -4.10
N SER A 280 -16.12 15.41 -5.25
CA SER A 280 -16.48 14.73 -6.51
C SER A 280 -15.39 13.73 -6.92
N LEU A 281 -15.74 12.72 -7.73
CA LEU A 281 -14.75 11.79 -8.31
C LEU A 281 -13.66 12.55 -9.07
N ALA A 282 -14.07 13.56 -9.86
CA ALA A 282 -13.15 14.35 -10.67
C ALA A 282 -12.20 15.19 -9.81
N THR A 283 -12.72 15.82 -8.75
CA THR A 283 -11.90 16.56 -7.78
C THR A 283 -10.89 15.63 -7.10
N LEU A 284 -11.32 14.43 -6.67
CA LEU A 284 -10.43 13.44 -6.03
C LEU A 284 -9.30 13.04 -6.98
N PHE A 285 -9.65 12.77 -8.23
CA PHE A 285 -8.71 12.40 -9.27
C PHE A 285 -7.67 13.50 -9.54
N ILE A 286 -8.11 14.75 -9.71
CA ILE A 286 -7.20 15.89 -9.91
C ILE A 286 -6.28 16.06 -8.69
N GLU A 287 -6.82 16.00 -7.47
CA GLU A 287 -6.01 16.16 -6.26
C GLU A 287 -4.92 15.09 -6.16
N LEU A 288 -5.24 13.81 -6.37
CA LEU A 288 -4.25 12.74 -6.30
C LEU A 288 -3.22 12.81 -7.44
N LEU A 289 -3.65 13.19 -8.66
CA LEU A 289 -2.74 13.41 -9.78
C LEU A 289 -1.75 14.54 -9.46
N MET A 290 -2.23 15.63 -8.84
CA MET A 290 -1.40 16.76 -8.42
C MET A 290 -0.45 16.39 -7.28
N ILE A 291 -0.90 15.59 -6.32
CA ILE A 291 -0.03 15.06 -5.25
C ILE A 291 1.10 14.23 -5.88
N HIS A 292 0.77 13.30 -6.79
CA HIS A 292 1.77 12.49 -7.47
C HIS A 292 2.77 13.33 -8.25
N LYS A 293 2.28 14.36 -8.96
CA LYS A 293 3.11 15.32 -9.69
C LYS A 293 4.14 15.98 -8.77
N VAL A 294 3.70 16.47 -7.62
CA VAL A 294 4.58 17.16 -6.66
C VAL A 294 5.62 16.20 -6.08
N ILE A 295 5.21 14.99 -5.69
CA ILE A 295 6.14 13.97 -5.15
C ILE A 295 7.20 13.60 -6.19
N THR A 296 6.77 13.23 -7.40
CA THR A 296 7.66 12.82 -8.49
C THR A 296 8.65 13.92 -8.84
N TYR A 297 8.18 15.17 -8.91
CA TYR A 297 9.04 16.32 -9.21
C TYR A 297 10.08 16.56 -8.12
N ASN A 298 9.68 16.51 -6.85
CA ASN A 298 10.59 16.71 -5.72
C ASN A 298 11.66 15.60 -5.64
N GLU A 299 11.27 14.35 -5.87
CA GLU A 299 12.22 13.23 -5.91
C GLU A 299 13.21 13.36 -7.08
N ALA A 300 12.73 13.71 -8.28
CA ALA A 300 13.58 13.93 -9.44
C ALA A 300 14.57 15.08 -9.20
N LEU A 301 14.12 16.19 -8.59
CA LEU A 301 14.97 17.32 -8.24
C LEU A 301 16.03 16.93 -7.19
N GLN A 302 15.64 16.21 -6.14
CA GLN A 302 16.58 15.75 -5.12
C GLN A 302 17.66 14.84 -5.71
N LYS A 303 17.27 13.88 -6.57
CA LYS A 303 18.23 13.01 -7.27
C LYS A 303 19.12 13.80 -8.21
N PHE A 304 18.58 14.78 -8.94
CA PHE A 304 19.35 15.65 -9.82
C PHE A 304 20.44 16.42 -9.04
N VAL A 305 20.07 17.01 -7.89
CA VAL A 305 21.00 17.73 -7.01
C VAL A 305 22.05 16.78 -6.41
N THR A 306 21.64 15.57 -6.01
CA THR A 306 22.53 14.61 -5.33
C THR A 306 23.52 13.95 -6.29
N PHE A 307 23.09 13.62 -7.50
CA PHE A 307 23.87 12.82 -8.47
C PHE A 307 24.37 13.63 -9.69
N GLY A 308 24.30 14.96 -9.63
CA GLY A 308 24.91 15.85 -10.62
C GLY A 308 24.35 15.72 -12.05
N GLY A 309 23.07 15.34 -12.19
CA GLY A 309 22.36 15.33 -13.47
C GLY A 309 22.81 14.28 -14.49
N GLN A 310 23.63 13.29 -14.12
CA GLN A 310 24.13 12.28 -15.07
C GLN A 310 23.06 11.27 -15.54
N GLN A 311 21.91 11.17 -14.86
CA GLN A 311 20.76 10.37 -15.27
C GLN A 311 19.54 11.27 -15.53
N GLN A 312 19.25 11.55 -16.81
CA GLN A 312 18.17 12.47 -17.23
C GLN A 312 16.76 11.86 -17.19
N HIS A 313 16.63 10.54 -17.05
CA HIS A 313 15.34 9.85 -17.16
C HIS A 313 14.35 10.25 -16.06
N TRP A 314 14.80 10.47 -14.82
CA TRP A 314 13.93 10.92 -13.72
C TRP A 314 13.23 12.26 -14.00
N MET A 315 13.96 13.20 -14.61
CA MET A 315 13.42 14.50 -14.95
C MET A 315 12.46 14.39 -16.15
N SER A 316 12.73 13.50 -17.10
CA SER A 316 11.84 13.22 -18.23
C SER A 316 10.46 12.73 -17.76
N ASP A 317 10.42 11.78 -16.83
CA ASP A 317 9.17 11.24 -16.30
C ASP A 317 8.39 12.30 -15.49
N ALA A 318 9.10 13.10 -14.68
CA ALA A 318 8.51 14.21 -13.93
C ALA A 318 7.90 15.29 -14.87
N VAL A 319 8.60 15.66 -15.94
CA VAL A 319 8.11 16.63 -16.94
C VAL A 319 6.91 16.07 -17.71
N ARG A 320 6.94 14.79 -18.07
CA ARG A 320 5.81 14.12 -18.75
C ARG A 320 4.56 14.13 -17.87
N LEU A 321 4.71 13.77 -16.60
CA LEU A 321 3.62 13.81 -15.62
C LEU A 321 3.08 15.23 -15.43
N ASP A 322 3.94 16.25 -15.40
CA ASP A 322 3.52 17.65 -15.33
C ASP A 322 2.70 18.08 -16.55
N GLY A 323 3.11 17.65 -17.76
CA GLY A 323 2.34 17.86 -18.99
C GLY A 323 0.95 17.23 -18.93
N ILE A 324 0.85 15.98 -18.47
CA ILE A 324 -0.44 15.28 -18.31
C ILE A 324 -1.30 16.01 -17.28
N ALA A 325 -0.75 16.31 -16.10
CA ALA A 325 -1.48 16.99 -15.03
C ALA A 325 -2.01 18.34 -15.50
N LYS A 326 -1.20 19.16 -16.18
CA LYS A 326 -1.62 20.43 -16.77
C LYS A 326 -2.74 20.24 -17.78
N ASN A 327 -2.59 19.35 -18.75
CA ASN A 327 -3.59 19.12 -19.78
C ASN A 327 -4.93 18.67 -19.19
N VAL A 328 -4.89 17.73 -18.25
CA VAL A 328 -6.07 17.19 -17.57
C VAL A 328 -6.74 18.26 -16.69
N SER A 329 -5.98 19.04 -15.92
CA SER A 329 -6.52 20.13 -15.11
C SER A 329 -7.13 21.24 -15.97
N ILE A 330 -6.45 21.65 -17.05
CA ILE A 330 -6.97 22.63 -18.01
C ILE A 330 -8.28 22.13 -18.63
N PHE A 331 -8.29 20.88 -19.09
CA PHE A 331 -9.48 20.26 -19.68
C PHE A 331 -10.64 20.20 -18.69
N TYR A 332 -10.39 19.87 -17.42
CA TYR A 332 -11.40 19.86 -16.36
C TYR A 332 -11.93 21.27 -16.07
N CYS A 333 -11.05 22.26 -15.92
CA CYS A 333 -11.42 23.65 -15.61
C CYS A 333 -12.16 24.35 -16.76
N ILE A 334 -11.78 24.08 -18.02
CA ILE A 334 -12.40 24.70 -19.19
C ILE A 334 -13.79 24.12 -19.48
N ASN A 335 -13.97 22.81 -19.29
CA ASN A 335 -15.15 22.13 -19.83
C ASN A 335 -16.21 21.74 -18.78
N CYS A 336 -16.03 22.05 -17.49
CA CYS A 336 -16.97 21.71 -16.40
C CYS A 336 -17.53 20.28 -16.52
N ILE A 337 -16.66 19.33 -16.85
CA ILE A 337 -17.06 18.06 -17.47
C ILE A 337 -17.88 17.21 -16.49
N PRO A 338 -19.11 16.81 -16.85
CA PRO A 338 -19.87 15.83 -16.09
C PRO A 338 -19.08 14.52 -16.01
N ILE A 339 -19.05 13.88 -14.84
CA ILE A 339 -18.31 12.62 -14.56
C ILE A 339 -18.45 11.58 -15.67
N ASP A 340 -19.60 11.50 -16.33
CA ASP A 340 -19.89 10.52 -17.37
C ASP A 340 -19.12 10.73 -18.68
N HIS A 341 -18.63 11.95 -18.96
CA HIS A 341 -17.75 12.21 -20.10
C HIS A 341 -16.29 11.83 -19.82
N LEU A 342 -15.83 11.90 -18.56
CA LEU A 342 -14.51 11.38 -18.18
C LEU A 342 -14.46 9.85 -18.32
N LYS A 343 -15.58 9.17 -18.05
CA LYS A 343 -15.71 7.72 -18.27
C LYS A 343 -15.51 7.37 -19.76
N HIS A 344 -16.16 8.08 -20.67
CA HIS A 344 -16.01 7.89 -22.12
C HIS A 344 -14.60 8.16 -22.66
N LEU A 345 -13.91 9.18 -22.16
CA LEU A 345 -12.54 9.54 -22.57
C LEU A 345 -11.47 8.51 -22.15
N PHE A 346 -11.72 7.77 -21.06
CA PHE A 346 -10.78 6.78 -20.52
C PHE A 346 -11.29 5.33 -20.66
N GLY A 347 -12.30 5.10 -21.51
CA GLY A 347 -12.83 3.77 -21.81
C GLY A 347 -13.45 3.07 -20.60
N ILE A 348 -14.14 3.82 -19.75
CA ILE A 348 -14.99 3.30 -18.68
C ILE A 348 -16.42 3.44 -19.23
N MET A 349 -17.12 2.33 -19.42
CA MET A 349 -18.58 2.37 -19.59
C MET A 349 -19.21 2.17 -18.23
#